data_AF-A0A1E4RQA2-F1
#
_entry.id   AF-A0A1E4RQA2-F1
#
_cell.length_a   1.000
_cell.length_b   1.000
_cell.length_c   1.000
_cell.angle_alpha   90.00
_cell.angle_beta   90.00
_cell.angle_gamma   90.00
#
_symmetry.space_group_name_H-M   'P 1'
#
loop_
_entity.id
_entity.type
_entity.pdbx_description
1 polymer ?
#
loop_
_entity_poly.entity_id
_entity_poly.type
_entity_poly.pdbx_seq_one_letter_code
_entity_poly.pdbx_strand_id
1 'polypeptide(L)'
;MSANQNYEKLQLSKQDLRYLFSQLRNDITSKLDYHVPGSGPRDPLKMEVENQLNQFLLETFEMAKNAMVIDGHDLQDQEIPVKELLSLENMEEVAPFDTELNNSLREIIGEVERETTEMTRLRRELPKKSRNAYSKLISDTDMNVTMALTNLETESEEQEEKAEFTNESNLKEIIPRIDHIIEDYQQSLLLLNESKKTIPERRAELESLDESIQFLEASYLAQKHQPLAPQNSSSI
;
A
#
# COMPACT_ATOMS: atom_id res chain seq x y z
N MET A 1 -49.86 74.10 36.25
CA MET A 1 -50.55 73.05 35.47
C MET A 1 -50.44 71.76 36.27
N SER A 2 -51.25 71.63 37.31
CA SER A 2 -51.24 70.48 38.22
C SER A 2 -52.23 69.44 37.69
N ALA A 3 -51.75 68.55 36.83
CA ALA A 3 -52.49 67.34 36.53
C ALA A 3 -52.29 66.39 37.70
N ASN A 4 -53.23 66.39 38.64
CA ASN A 4 -53.43 65.28 39.57
C ASN A 4 -53.68 64.03 38.72
N GLN A 5 -52.64 63.27 38.47
CA GLN A 5 -52.78 61.90 38.03
C GLN A 5 -53.16 61.08 39.27
N ASN A 6 -54.45 61.12 39.60
CA ASN A 6 -55.06 60.22 40.56
C ASN A 6 -55.08 58.82 39.93
N TYR A 7 -53.94 58.15 39.92
CA TYR A 7 -53.93 56.71 39.83
C TYR A 7 -54.27 56.21 41.22
N GLU A 8 -55.45 55.61 41.40
CA GLU A 8 -55.73 54.87 42.63
C GLU A 8 -54.76 53.69 42.68
N LYS A 9 -53.71 53.81 43.51
CA LYS A 9 -52.81 52.70 43.76
C LYS A 9 -53.57 51.60 44.49
N LEU A 10 -53.37 50.36 44.08
CA LEU A 10 -54.03 49.19 44.65
C LEU A 10 -53.53 48.98 46.08
N GLN A 11 -54.41 49.14 47.06
CA GLN A 11 -54.10 48.82 48.45
C GLN A 11 -54.28 47.32 48.68
N LEU A 12 -53.19 46.63 49.01
CA LEU A 12 -53.17 45.19 49.25
C LEU A 12 -52.45 44.89 50.55
N SER A 13 -52.84 43.82 51.26
CA SER A 13 -51.98 43.28 52.30
C SER A 13 -50.97 42.31 51.73
N LYS A 14 -49.84 42.09 52.42
CA LYS A 14 -48.85 41.04 52.04
C LYS A 14 -49.49 39.66 51.91
N GLN A 15 -50.47 39.36 52.77
CA GLN A 15 -51.18 38.08 52.73
C GLN A 15 -52.05 37.95 51.47
N ASP A 16 -52.68 39.04 51.03
CA ASP A 16 -53.49 39.06 49.81
C ASP A 16 -52.61 38.89 48.57
N LEU A 17 -51.43 39.54 48.55
CA LEU A 17 -50.48 39.37 47.46
C LEU A 17 -49.97 37.93 47.35
N ARG A 18 -49.66 37.29 48.49
CA ARG A 18 -49.28 35.86 48.54
C ARG A 18 -50.42 34.94 48.10
N TYR A 19 -51.65 35.27 48.48
CA TYR A 19 -52.82 34.51 48.06
C TYR A 19 -53.05 34.59 46.55
N LEU A 20 -53.01 35.80 45.97
CA LEU A 20 -53.13 36.00 44.52
C LEU A 20 -52.01 35.29 43.76
N PHE A 21 -50.77 35.38 44.24
CA PHE A 21 -49.62 34.71 43.65
C PHE A 21 -49.80 33.18 43.67
N SER A 22 -50.19 32.60 44.81
CA SER A 22 -50.36 31.14 44.91
C SER A 22 -51.57 30.63 44.13
N GLN A 23 -52.67 31.38 44.09
CA GLN A 23 -53.83 31.03 43.29
C GLN A 23 -53.52 31.08 41.79
N LEU A 24 -52.87 32.15 41.31
CA LEU A 24 -52.48 32.25 39.91
C LEU A 24 -51.49 31.15 39.52
N ARG A 25 -50.54 30.83 40.39
CA ARG A 25 -49.62 29.70 40.18
C ARG A 25 -50.39 28.38 40.05
N ASN A 26 -51.31 28.08 40.96
CA ASN A 26 -52.09 26.85 40.94
C ASN A 26 -52.98 26.74 39.68
N ASP A 27 -53.55 27.85 39.22
CA ASP A 27 -54.35 27.87 38.00
C ASP A 27 -53.48 27.65 36.75
N ILE A 28 -52.28 28.25 36.73
CA ILE A 28 -51.30 28.04 35.65
C ILE A 28 -50.81 26.60 35.61
N THR A 29 -50.44 26.02 36.75
CA THR A 29 -49.99 24.61 36.82
C THR A 29 -51.11 23.65 36.44
N SER A 30 -52.33 23.88 36.92
CA SER A 30 -53.51 23.09 36.52
C SER A 30 -53.79 23.18 35.02
N LYS A 31 -53.60 24.37 34.42
CA LYS A 31 -53.76 24.59 32.98
C LYS A 31 -52.63 23.95 32.18
N LEU A 32 -51.40 24.00 32.68
CA LEU A 32 -50.24 23.33 32.11
C LEU A 32 -50.47 21.81 32.09
N ASP A 33 -50.91 21.24 33.22
CA ASP A 33 -51.21 19.81 33.35
C ASP A 33 -52.34 19.35 32.42
N TYR A 34 -53.34 20.22 32.19
CA TYR A 34 -54.42 19.95 31.24
C TYR A 34 -53.95 19.94 29.78
N HIS A 35 -53.09 20.89 29.40
CA HIS A 35 -52.63 21.04 28.01
C HIS A 35 -51.43 20.15 27.65
N VAL A 36 -50.71 19.64 28.65
CA VAL A 36 -49.61 18.68 28.48
C VAL A 36 -49.97 17.36 29.20
N PRO A 37 -51.03 16.64 28.77
CA PRO A 37 -51.39 15.37 29.38
C PRO A 37 -50.37 14.30 28.98
N GLY A 38 -49.78 13.62 29.96
CA GLY A 38 -48.95 12.43 29.73
C GLY A 38 -47.44 12.63 29.85
N SER A 39 -46.98 13.86 30.12
CA SER A 39 -45.59 14.10 30.52
C SER A 39 -45.40 13.60 31.95
N GLY A 40 -44.60 12.54 32.11
CA GLY A 40 -44.21 12.04 33.44
C GLY A 40 -43.57 13.15 34.29
N PRO A 41 -43.39 12.94 35.60
CA PRO A 41 -42.88 13.96 36.53
C PRO A 41 -41.44 14.45 36.23
N ARG A 42 -40.77 13.93 35.20
CA ARG A 42 -39.42 14.29 34.76
C ARG A 42 -39.35 14.63 33.26
N ASP A 43 -40.42 15.17 32.67
CA ASP A 43 -40.32 15.69 31.30
C ASP A 43 -39.57 17.04 31.29
N PRO A 44 -38.40 17.14 30.63
CA PRO A 44 -37.63 18.37 30.57
C PRO A 44 -38.41 19.53 29.96
N LEU A 45 -39.27 19.27 28.97
CA LEU A 45 -40.03 20.34 28.30
C LEU A 45 -41.07 20.95 29.25
N LYS A 46 -41.74 20.10 30.05
CA LYS A 46 -42.69 20.56 31.05
C LYS A 46 -42.02 21.42 32.12
N MET A 47 -40.85 20.99 32.60
CA MET A 47 -40.07 21.74 33.60
C MET A 47 -39.59 23.10 33.06
N GLU A 48 -39.13 23.16 31.82
CA GLU A 48 -38.71 24.43 31.21
C GLU A 48 -39.88 25.41 31.08
N VAL A 49 -41.04 24.94 30.62
CA VAL A 49 -42.24 25.77 30.50
C VAL A 49 -42.72 26.22 31.88
N GLU A 50 -42.72 25.35 32.89
CA GLU A 50 -43.08 25.71 34.26
C GLU A 50 -42.13 26.78 34.83
N ASN A 51 -40.82 26.64 34.63
CA ASN A 51 -39.83 27.64 35.03
C ASN A 51 -40.05 28.98 34.32
N GLN A 52 -40.31 28.96 33.01
CA GLN A 52 -40.58 30.17 32.24
C GLN A 52 -41.87 30.88 32.70
N LEU A 53 -42.90 30.12 33.03
CA LEU A 53 -44.17 30.67 33.55
C LEU A 53 -43.99 31.24 34.95
N ASN A 54 -43.23 30.58 35.83
CA ASN A 54 -42.90 31.11 37.15
C ASN A 54 -42.09 32.41 37.04
N GLN A 55 -41.13 32.48 36.13
CA GLN A 55 -40.36 33.70 35.87
C GLN A 55 -41.23 34.82 35.31
N PHE A 56 -42.11 34.51 34.36
CA PHE A 56 -43.07 35.47 33.82
C PHE A 56 -43.99 36.01 34.90
N LEU A 57 -44.49 35.14 35.78
CA LEU A 57 -45.34 35.56 36.90
C LEU A 57 -44.56 36.52 37.81
N LEU A 58 -43.32 36.20 38.19
CA LEU A 58 -42.49 37.12 38.98
C LEU A 58 -42.30 38.48 38.28
N GLU A 59 -41.99 38.48 37.00
CA GLU A 59 -41.81 39.70 36.20
C GLU A 59 -43.11 40.53 36.14
N THR A 60 -44.27 39.90 35.97
CA THR A 60 -45.56 40.62 35.94
C THR A 60 -45.87 41.29 37.27
N PHE A 61 -45.59 40.63 38.39
CA PHE A 61 -45.78 41.22 39.71
C PHE A 61 -44.73 42.30 40.02
N GLU A 62 -43.52 42.16 39.49
CA GLU A 62 -42.48 43.19 39.56
C GLU A 62 -42.84 44.44 38.74
N MET A 63 -43.40 44.26 37.54
CA MET A 63 -43.98 45.36 36.76
C MET A 63 -45.16 46.03 37.49
N ALA A 64 -46.02 45.22 38.12
CA ALA A 64 -47.19 45.70 38.85
C ALA A 64 -46.84 46.38 40.18
N LYS A 65 -45.61 46.20 40.69
CA LYS A 65 -45.10 46.78 41.94
C LYS A 65 -45.37 48.28 42.03
N ASN A 66 -45.15 49.01 40.94
CA ASN A 66 -45.29 50.46 40.90
C ASN A 66 -46.73 50.95 41.01
N ALA A 67 -47.72 50.06 40.84
CA ALA A 67 -49.14 50.38 40.94
C ALA A 67 -49.77 49.92 42.28
N MET A 68 -48.98 49.34 43.20
CA MET A 68 -49.46 48.74 44.44
C MET A 68 -48.92 49.46 45.68
N VAL A 69 -49.74 49.54 46.72
CA VAL A 69 -49.38 49.98 48.07
C VAL A 69 -49.64 48.81 49.01
N ILE A 70 -48.59 48.34 49.69
CA ILE A 70 -48.66 47.13 50.50
C ILE A 70 -48.55 47.47 51.98
N ASP A 71 -49.57 47.10 52.75
CA ASP A 71 -49.69 47.43 54.18
C ASP A 71 -49.43 48.93 54.48
N GLY A 72 -49.88 49.82 53.58
CA GLY A 72 -49.70 51.27 53.71
C GLY A 72 -48.33 51.81 53.28
N HIS A 73 -47.43 50.95 52.81
CA HIS A 73 -46.13 51.34 52.26
C HIS A 73 -46.15 51.35 50.74
N ASP A 74 -45.67 52.44 50.15
CA ASP A 74 -45.50 52.59 48.72
C ASP A 74 -44.21 51.90 48.28
N LEU A 75 -44.32 50.97 47.33
CA LEU A 75 -43.18 50.17 46.86
C LEU A 75 -42.37 50.85 45.76
N GLN A 76 -42.80 52.04 45.30
CA GLN A 76 -42.05 52.83 44.32
C GLN A 76 -40.69 53.28 44.86
N ASP A 77 -40.62 53.61 46.15
CA ASP A 77 -39.40 54.11 46.80
C ASP A 77 -38.55 52.98 47.41
N GLN A 78 -39.04 51.74 47.39
CA GLN A 78 -38.33 50.58 47.93
C GLN A 78 -37.75 49.72 46.80
N GLU A 79 -36.43 49.60 46.76
CA GLU A 79 -35.68 48.67 45.88
C GLU A 79 -35.82 47.19 46.31
N ILE A 80 -36.84 46.85 47.11
CA ILE A 80 -37.06 45.48 47.56
C ILE A 80 -37.72 44.71 46.39
N PRO A 81 -37.10 43.64 45.88
CA PRO A 81 -37.70 42.83 44.83
C PRO A 81 -38.94 42.10 45.35
N VAL A 82 -39.94 41.91 44.49
CA VAL A 82 -41.20 41.24 44.87
C VAL A 82 -40.95 39.81 45.36
N LYS A 83 -39.88 39.16 44.89
CA LYS A 83 -39.40 37.85 45.37
C LYS A 83 -39.12 37.85 46.88
N GLU A 84 -38.47 38.90 47.39
CA GLU A 84 -38.11 39.04 48.80
C GLU A 84 -39.33 39.42 49.65
N LEU A 85 -40.19 40.32 49.12
CA LEU A 85 -41.44 40.72 49.77
C LEU A 85 -42.39 39.54 49.99
N LEU A 86 -42.48 38.64 49.01
CA LEU A 86 -43.29 37.43 49.10
C LEU A 86 -42.60 36.33 49.94
N SER A 87 -41.35 36.55 50.38
CA SER A 87 -40.50 35.56 51.06
C SER A 87 -40.41 34.25 50.27
N LEU A 88 -40.26 34.36 48.96
CA LEU A 88 -40.11 33.24 48.03
C LEU A 88 -38.67 32.69 48.03
N GLU A 89 -37.84 33.00 49.03
CA GLU A 89 -36.43 32.58 49.13
C GLU A 89 -36.22 31.06 49.04
N ASN A 90 -37.28 30.26 49.23
CA ASN A 90 -37.21 28.80 49.10
C ASN A 90 -37.99 28.24 47.89
N MET A 91 -38.40 29.06 46.92
CA MET A 91 -39.16 28.63 45.73
C MET A 91 -38.31 28.41 44.48
N GLU A 92 -37.00 28.60 44.56
CA GLU A 92 -36.12 27.95 43.58
C GLU A 92 -36.21 26.46 43.91
N GLU A 93 -37.05 25.73 43.17
CA GLU A 93 -37.09 24.27 43.22
C GLU A 93 -35.74 23.77 42.73
N VAL A 94 -34.74 23.80 43.62
CA VAL A 94 -33.45 23.18 43.40
C VAL A 94 -33.79 21.70 43.26
N ALA A 95 -33.81 21.24 42.01
CA ALA A 95 -34.05 19.85 41.70
C ALA A 95 -33.15 19.02 42.64
N PRO A 96 -33.72 18.09 43.41
CA PRO A 96 -32.95 17.34 44.38
C PRO A 96 -31.79 16.67 43.65
N PHE A 97 -30.58 16.83 44.18
CA PHE A 97 -29.38 16.27 43.56
C PHE A 97 -29.50 14.74 43.53
N ASP A 98 -29.74 14.20 42.34
CA ASP A 98 -29.87 12.76 42.12
C ASP A 98 -28.47 12.13 42.14
N THR A 99 -28.11 11.55 43.30
CA THR A 99 -26.81 10.91 43.49
C THR A 99 -26.61 9.70 42.58
N GLU A 100 -27.68 8.99 42.24
CA GLU A 100 -27.61 7.82 41.35
C GLU A 100 -27.30 8.25 39.92
N LEU A 101 -27.98 9.29 39.43
CA LEU A 101 -27.71 9.87 38.12
C LEU A 101 -26.28 10.41 38.01
N ASN A 102 -25.80 11.10 39.04
CA ASN A 102 -24.43 11.61 39.07
C ASN A 102 -23.39 10.48 39.10
N ASN A 103 -23.66 9.36 39.79
CA ASN A 103 -22.78 8.20 39.75
C ASN A 103 -22.76 7.56 38.35
N SER A 104 -23.92 7.38 37.73
CA SER A 104 -24.01 6.90 36.35
C SER A 104 -23.29 7.81 35.35
N LEU A 105 -23.44 9.14 35.50
CA LEU A 105 -22.72 10.11 34.70
C LEU A 105 -21.20 9.97 34.85
N ARG A 106 -20.71 9.77 36.08
CA ARG A 106 -19.28 9.55 36.35
C ARG A 106 -18.77 8.25 35.73
N GLU A 107 -19.55 7.18 35.78
CA GLU A 107 -19.21 5.91 35.14
C GLU A 107 -19.09 6.07 33.62
N ILE A 108 -20.08 6.71 32.98
CA ILE A 108 -20.08 6.97 31.53
C ILE A 108 -18.89 7.85 31.14
N ILE A 109 -18.61 8.92 31.89
CA ILE A 109 -17.45 9.77 31.64
C ILE A 109 -16.15 8.96 31.76
N GLY A 110 -16.01 8.13 32.80
CA GLY A 110 -14.85 7.27 32.98
C GLY A 110 -14.67 6.25 31.84
N GLU A 111 -15.76 5.69 31.33
CA GLU A 111 -15.74 4.80 30.17
C GLU A 111 -15.28 5.52 28.90
N VAL A 112 -15.81 6.72 28.65
CA VAL A 112 -15.42 7.56 27.51
C VAL A 112 -13.94 7.92 27.58
N GLU A 113 -13.42 8.27 28.75
CA GLU A 113 -12.00 8.56 28.96
C GLU A 113 -11.12 7.32 28.70
N ARG A 114 -11.52 6.15 29.19
CA ARG A 114 -10.82 4.88 28.95
C ARG A 114 -10.78 4.52 27.46
N GLU A 115 -11.91 4.60 26.77
CA GLU A 115 -11.97 4.29 25.34
C GLU A 115 -11.20 5.32 24.50
N THR A 116 -11.24 6.61 24.87
CA THR A 116 -10.49 7.66 24.18
C THR A 116 -8.98 7.46 24.33
N THR A 117 -8.52 7.09 25.53
CA THR A 117 -7.10 6.81 25.79
C THR A 117 -6.63 5.55 25.06
N GLU A 118 -7.41 4.46 25.07
CA GLU A 118 -7.10 3.25 24.29
C GLU A 118 -7.07 3.53 22.80
N MET A 119 -8.07 4.24 22.26
CA MET A 119 -8.11 4.56 20.84
C MET A 119 -6.92 5.44 20.41
N THR A 120 -6.53 6.40 21.26
CA THR A 120 -5.33 7.21 21.03
C THR A 120 -4.07 6.35 21.06
N ARG A 121 -3.97 5.39 22.00
CA ARG A 121 -2.86 4.43 22.06
C ARG A 121 -2.81 3.57 20.79
N LEU A 122 -3.93 3.01 20.37
CA LEU A 122 -4.05 2.20 19.15
C LEU A 122 -3.63 3.00 17.91
N ARG A 123 -4.11 4.24 17.76
CA ARG A 123 -3.70 5.13 16.65
C ARG A 123 -2.20 5.39 16.60
N ARG A 124 -1.54 5.44 17.76
CA ARG A 124 -0.09 5.65 17.85
C ARG A 124 0.72 4.37 17.63
N GLU A 125 0.24 3.24 18.15
CA GLU A 125 1.00 1.98 18.20
C GLU A 125 0.76 1.09 17.00
N LEU A 126 -0.47 1.02 16.49
CA LEU A 126 -0.83 0.14 15.38
C LEU A 126 -0.02 0.45 14.11
N PRO A 127 0.12 1.72 13.66
CA PRO A 127 0.91 2.01 12.46
C PRO A 127 2.39 1.67 12.65
N LYS A 128 2.95 1.90 13.85
CA LYS A 128 4.33 1.54 14.16
C LYS A 128 4.53 0.03 14.13
N LYS A 129 3.61 -0.72 14.74
CA LYS A 129 3.65 -2.19 14.77
C LYS A 129 3.52 -2.77 13.36
N SER A 130 2.59 -2.28 12.56
CA SER A 130 2.42 -2.70 11.16
C SER A 130 3.66 -2.37 10.33
N ARG A 131 4.20 -1.14 10.43
CA ARG A 131 5.43 -0.76 9.73
C ARG A 131 6.60 -1.68 10.09
N ASN A 132 6.78 -1.96 11.38
CA ASN A 132 7.86 -2.83 11.85
C ASN A 132 7.68 -4.29 11.40
N ALA A 133 6.44 -4.78 11.32
CA ALA A 133 6.15 -6.12 10.80
C ALA A 133 6.48 -6.22 9.30
N TYR A 134 6.03 -5.23 8.51
CA TYR A 134 6.35 -5.19 7.08
C TYR A 134 7.84 -4.99 6.81
N SER A 135 8.54 -4.14 7.58
CA SER A 135 9.98 -3.94 7.39
C SER A 135 10.78 -5.20 7.69
N LYS A 136 10.38 -5.98 8.70
CA LYS A 136 11.00 -7.28 9.00
C LYS A 136 10.77 -8.26 7.85
N LEU A 137 9.53 -8.37 7.37
CA LEU A 137 9.19 -9.25 6.26
C LEU A 137 9.99 -8.89 5.00
N ILE A 138 10.11 -7.60 4.67
CA ILE A 138 10.93 -7.13 3.54
C ILE A 138 12.40 -7.48 3.73
N SER A 139 12.97 -7.21 4.91
CA SER A 139 14.37 -7.54 5.21
C SER A 139 14.65 -9.05 5.10
N ASP A 140 13.72 -9.88 5.57
CA ASP A 140 13.83 -11.34 5.50
C ASP A 140 13.74 -11.81 4.05
N THR A 141 12.82 -11.26 3.25
CA THR A 141 12.72 -11.57 1.82
C THR A 141 13.95 -11.12 1.04
N ASP A 142 14.46 -9.91 1.32
CA ASP A 142 15.65 -9.37 0.66
C ASP A 142 16.88 -10.24 0.96
N MET A 143 17.01 -10.71 2.20
CA MET A 143 18.09 -11.62 2.59
C MET A 143 17.97 -12.98 1.89
N ASN A 144 16.76 -13.55 1.81
CA ASN A 144 16.53 -14.80 1.09
C ASN A 144 16.80 -14.68 -0.42
N VAL A 145 16.37 -13.58 -1.04
CA VAL A 145 16.63 -13.30 -2.47
C VAL A 145 18.11 -13.10 -2.70
N THR A 146 18.80 -12.35 -1.83
CA THR A 146 20.25 -12.16 -1.92
C THR A 146 20.98 -13.50 -1.82
N MET A 147 20.62 -14.36 -0.86
CA MET A 147 21.18 -15.71 -0.75
C MET A 147 20.91 -16.56 -2.00
N ALA A 148 19.71 -16.49 -2.56
CA ALA A 148 19.38 -17.22 -3.79
C ALA A 148 20.20 -16.73 -4.98
N LEU A 149 20.39 -15.42 -5.12
CA LEU A 149 21.23 -14.82 -6.16
C LEU A 149 22.70 -15.22 -5.99
N THR A 150 23.25 -15.14 -4.77
CA THR A 150 24.64 -15.56 -4.52
C THR A 150 24.84 -17.04 -4.82
N ASN A 151 23.87 -17.90 -4.48
CA ASN A 151 23.96 -19.32 -4.78
C ASN A 151 23.93 -19.57 -6.29
N LEU A 152 23.05 -18.89 -7.03
CA LEU A 152 23.00 -18.98 -8.50
C LEU A 152 24.29 -18.48 -9.14
N GLU A 153 24.88 -17.40 -8.62
CA GLU A 153 26.16 -16.86 -9.11
C GLU A 153 27.29 -17.87 -8.85
N THR A 154 27.38 -18.45 -7.66
CA THR A 154 28.35 -19.52 -7.38
C THR A 154 28.12 -20.78 -8.21
N GLU A 155 26.86 -21.18 -8.46
CA GLU A 155 26.55 -22.31 -9.34
C GLU A 155 26.94 -22.02 -10.79
N SER A 156 26.83 -20.76 -11.23
CA SER A 156 27.24 -20.32 -12.57
C SER A 156 28.76 -20.30 -12.70
N GLU A 157 29.47 -19.75 -11.71
CA GLU A 157 30.94 -19.76 -11.64
C GLU A 157 31.48 -21.19 -11.60
N GLU A 158 30.88 -22.08 -10.80
CA GLU A 158 31.26 -23.50 -10.78
C GLU A 158 31.01 -24.21 -12.13
N GLN A 159 29.95 -23.83 -12.87
CA GLN A 159 29.67 -24.36 -14.20
C GLN A 159 30.65 -23.81 -15.23
N GLU A 160 31.02 -22.53 -15.15
CA GLU A 160 32.04 -21.91 -15.99
C GLU A 160 33.43 -22.51 -15.72
N GLU A 161 33.83 -22.69 -14.46
CA GLU A 161 35.08 -23.36 -14.10
C GLU A 161 35.11 -24.83 -14.57
N LYS A 162 33.99 -25.58 -14.41
CA LYS A 162 33.89 -26.96 -14.93
C LYS A 162 33.90 -26.99 -16.46
N ALA A 163 33.30 -26.01 -17.12
CA ALA A 163 33.32 -25.89 -18.58
C ALA A 163 34.70 -25.48 -19.11
N GLU A 164 35.43 -24.59 -18.43
CA GLU A 164 36.81 -24.23 -18.77
C GLU A 164 37.77 -25.40 -18.52
N PHE A 165 37.62 -26.14 -17.42
CA PHE A 165 38.47 -27.31 -17.12
C PHE A 165 38.23 -28.46 -18.11
N THR A 166 36.99 -28.67 -18.56
CA THR A 166 36.65 -29.66 -19.59
C THR A 166 37.07 -29.19 -20.99
N ASN A 167 36.95 -27.90 -21.32
CA ASN A 167 37.36 -27.36 -22.61
C ASN A 167 38.89 -27.32 -22.77
N GLU A 168 39.67 -26.90 -21.77
CA GLU A 168 41.14 -26.93 -21.84
C GLU A 168 41.69 -28.35 -21.92
N SER A 169 41.09 -29.30 -21.19
CA SER A 169 41.49 -30.71 -21.23
C SER A 169 41.18 -31.35 -22.59
N ASN A 170 39.99 -31.07 -23.17
CA ASN A 170 39.62 -31.55 -24.50
C ASN A 170 40.42 -30.87 -25.63
N LEU A 171 40.77 -29.58 -25.50
CA LEU A 171 41.61 -28.88 -26.47
C LEU A 171 43.03 -29.47 -26.51
N LYS A 172 43.62 -29.86 -25.37
CA LYS A 172 44.93 -30.54 -25.34
C LYS A 172 44.91 -31.94 -25.96
N GLU A 173 43.81 -32.70 -25.82
CA GLU A 173 43.67 -34.01 -26.47
C GLU A 173 43.42 -33.94 -27.98
N ILE A 174 42.89 -32.82 -28.49
CA ILE A 174 42.68 -32.58 -29.93
C ILE A 174 43.94 -31.99 -30.60
N ILE A 175 44.81 -31.31 -29.84
CA ILE A 175 46.08 -30.74 -30.33
C ILE A 175 47.33 -31.63 -30.05
N PRO A 176 47.34 -32.96 -30.30
CA PRO A 176 48.58 -33.73 -30.42
C PRO A 176 48.88 -34.20 -31.86
N ARG A 177 48.23 -33.65 -32.90
CA ARG A 177 48.40 -34.14 -34.29
C ARG A 177 48.76 -33.10 -35.35
N ILE A 178 49.10 -31.88 -34.98
CA ILE A 178 49.53 -30.88 -35.97
C ILE A 178 50.91 -31.24 -36.55
N ASP A 179 51.83 -31.68 -35.71
CA ASP A 179 53.19 -32.03 -36.14
C ASP A 179 53.19 -33.20 -37.13
N HIS A 180 52.38 -34.23 -36.87
CA HIS A 180 52.20 -35.35 -37.79
C HIS A 180 51.58 -34.94 -39.14
N ILE A 181 50.62 -34.02 -39.14
CA ILE A 181 50.00 -33.52 -40.39
C ILE A 181 51.02 -32.69 -41.21
N ILE A 182 51.87 -31.91 -40.53
CA ILE A 182 52.93 -31.14 -41.19
C ILE A 182 53.99 -32.07 -41.78
N GLU A 183 54.39 -33.11 -41.04
CA GLU A 183 55.34 -34.12 -41.50
C GLU A 183 54.80 -34.88 -42.73
N ASP A 184 53.54 -35.32 -42.69
CA ASP A 184 52.87 -35.97 -43.82
C ASP A 184 52.80 -35.05 -45.06
N TYR A 185 52.50 -33.77 -44.85
CA TYR A 185 52.47 -32.78 -45.93
C TYR A 185 53.85 -32.58 -46.56
N GLN A 186 54.91 -32.47 -45.75
CA GLN A 186 56.28 -32.35 -46.22
C GLN A 186 56.73 -33.60 -47.01
N GLN A 187 56.39 -34.80 -46.54
CA GLN A 187 56.67 -36.04 -47.27
C GLN A 187 55.96 -36.06 -48.62
N SER A 188 54.69 -35.62 -48.68
CA SER A 188 53.95 -35.55 -49.95
C SER A 188 54.58 -34.59 -50.97
N LEU A 189 55.15 -33.47 -50.51
CA LEU A 189 55.86 -32.53 -51.38
C LEU A 189 57.17 -33.09 -51.92
N LEU A 190 57.91 -33.85 -51.09
CA LEU A 190 59.13 -34.53 -51.53
C LEU A 190 58.82 -35.59 -52.59
N LEU A 191 57.82 -36.45 -52.35
CA LEU A 191 57.38 -37.45 -53.31
C LEU A 191 56.91 -36.84 -54.63
N LEU A 192 56.18 -35.72 -54.58
CA LEU A 192 55.75 -35.01 -55.78
C LEU A 192 56.95 -34.48 -56.59
N ASN A 193 57.98 -33.97 -55.91
CA ASN A 193 59.18 -33.48 -56.56
C ASN A 193 59.99 -34.62 -57.21
N GLU A 194 60.13 -35.75 -56.52
CA GLU A 194 60.78 -36.95 -57.07
C GLU A 194 60.01 -37.50 -58.28
N SER A 195 58.68 -37.58 -58.18
CA SER A 195 57.82 -37.97 -59.30
C SER A 195 57.99 -37.01 -60.49
N LYS A 196 58.01 -35.70 -60.24
CA LYS A 196 58.25 -34.68 -61.28
C LYS A 196 59.59 -34.88 -62.01
N LYS A 197 60.64 -35.35 -61.32
CA LYS A 197 61.95 -35.65 -61.94
C LYS A 197 61.95 -36.96 -62.71
N THR A 198 61.31 -38.00 -62.18
CA THR A 198 61.35 -39.36 -62.74
C THR A 198 60.39 -39.55 -63.93
N ILE A 199 59.26 -38.83 -63.98
CA ILE A 199 58.31 -38.88 -65.11
C ILE A 199 58.98 -38.56 -66.46
N PRO A 200 59.74 -37.47 -66.63
CA PRO A 200 60.40 -37.18 -67.91
C PRO A 200 61.50 -38.20 -68.26
N GLU A 201 62.25 -38.70 -67.28
CA GLU A 201 63.27 -39.75 -67.51
C GLU A 201 62.61 -41.04 -68.01
N ARG A 202 61.56 -41.52 -67.34
CA ARG A 202 60.79 -42.70 -67.76
C ARG A 202 60.11 -42.50 -69.11
N ARG A 203 59.65 -41.28 -69.40
CA ARG A 203 59.09 -40.96 -70.72
C ARG A 203 60.14 -41.07 -71.82
N ALA A 204 61.36 -40.57 -71.59
CA ALA A 204 62.46 -40.72 -72.53
C ALA A 204 62.88 -42.19 -72.72
N GLU A 205 62.91 -42.98 -71.64
CA GLU A 205 63.14 -44.43 -71.74
C GLU A 205 62.06 -45.12 -72.58
N LEU A 206 60.78 -44.80 -72.36
CA LEU A 206 59.67 -45.34 -73.15
C LEU A 206 59.75 -44.93 -74.62
N GLU A 207 60.11 -43.69 -74.92
CA GLU A 207 60.31 -43.22 -76.29
C GLU A 207 61.45 -43.98 -76.97
N SER A 208 62.58 -44.20 -76.27
CA SER A 208 63.68 -45.01 -76.80
C SER A 208 63.31 -46.49 -77.02
N LEU A 209 62.48 -47.06 -76.14
CA LEU A 209 61.96 -48.41 -76.31
C LEU A 209 61.00 -48.47 -77.50
N ASP A 210 60.14 -47.47 -77.69
CA ASP A 210 59.25 -47.39 -78.84
C ASP A 210 60.03 -47.27 -80.16
N GLU A 211 61.08 -46.43 -80.20
CA GLU A 211 62.00 -46.37 -81.34
C GLU A 211 62.65 -47.74 -81.63
N SER A 212 63.08 -48.45 -80.58
CA SER A 212 63.67 -49.79 -80.73
C SER A 212 62.65 -50.82 -81.23
N ILE A 213 61.39 -50.73 -80.80
CA ILE A 213 60.29 -51.58 -81.26
C ILE A 213 59.97 -51.26 -82.72
N GLN A 214 59.87 -49.99 -83.09
CA GLN A 214 59.65 -49.57 -84.48
C GLN A 214 60.78 -50.04 -85.39
N PHE A 215 62.04 -49.99 -84.93
CA PHE A 215 63.18 -50.54 -85.66
C PHE A 215 63.10 -52.07 -85.81
N LEU A 216 62.73 -52.79 -84.74
CA LEU A 216 62.51 -54.24 -84.80
C LEU A 216 61.34 -54.61 -85.72
N GLU A 217 60.26 -53.84 -85.71
CA GLU A 217 59.12 -54.02 -86.60
C GLU A 217 59.51 -53.75 -88.06
N ALA A 218 60.24 -52.66 -88.33
CA ALA A 218 60.74 -52.33 -89.65
C ALA A 218 61.72 -53.38 -90.19
N SER A 219 62.63 -53.89 -89.35
CA SER A 219 63.57 -54.96 -89.72
C SER A 219 62.87 -56.31 -89.90
N TYR A 220 61.85 -56.63 -89.09
CA TYR A 220 61.01 -57.81 -89.28
C TYR A 220 60.20 -57.74 -90.59
N LEU A 221 59.62 -56.57 -90.91
CA LEU A 221 58.92 -56.36 -92.18
C LEU A 221 59.88 -56.46 -93.38
N ALA A 222 61.09 -55.91 -93.27
CA ALA A 222 62.13 -56.03 -94.31
C ALA A 222 62.54 -57.50 -94.53
N GLN A 223 62.62 -58.31 -93.48
CA GLN A 223 62.94 -59.73 -93.57
C GLN A 223 61.78 -60.56 -94.16
N LYS A 224 60.53 -60.19 -93.88
CA LYS A 224 59.32 -60.81 -94.44
C LYS A 224 59.12 -60.50 -95.93
N HIS A 225 59.62 -59.35 -96.42
CA HIS A 225 59.54 -58.94 -97.82
C HIS A 225 60.70 -59.43 -98.70
N GLN A 226 61.55 -60.35 -98.21
CA GLN A 226 62.57 -61.01 -99.04
C GLN A 226 62.13 -62.42 -99.46
N PRO A 227 61.44 -62.58 -100.60
CA PRO A 227 61.13 -63.90 -101.14
C PRO A 227 62.37 -64.55 -101.78
N LEU A 228 62.61 -65.80 -101.35
CA LEU A 228 63.45 -66.80 -102.01
C LEU A 228 63.02 -67.04 -103.46
N ALA A 229 63.97 -67.06 -104.41
CA ALA A 229 64.04 -67.93 -105.60
C ALA A 229 65.21 -67.49 -106.52
N PRO A 230 65.63 -68.29 -107.52
CA PRO A 230 66.14 -69.66 -107.43
C PRO A 230 67.44 -69.83 -108.23
N GLN A 231 68.03 -71.03 -108.17
CA GLN A 231 69.06 -71.48 -109.09
C GLN A 231 68.57 -71.46 -110.54
N ASN A 232 69.44 -71.11 -111.50
CA ASN A 232 69.63 -71.95 -112.67
C ASN A 232 71.00 -71.76 -113.34
N SER A 233 71.58 -72.92 -113.59
CA SER A 233 72.76 -73.30 -114.36
C SER A 233 72.68 -72.99 -115.86
N SER A 234 73.85 -73.14 -116.51
CA SER A 234 74.14 -73.34 -117.95
C SER A 234 74.52 -72.08 -118.72
N SER A 235 75.60 -71.99 -119.51
CA SER A 235 76.75 -72.84 -119.85
C SER A 235 77.59 -72.02 -120.85
N ILE A 236 78.93 -71.95 -120.71
CA ILE A 236 79.96 -72.23 -121.73
C ILE A 236 81.25 -72.58 -120.96
#